data_AF-A0A2T5C8I5-F1
#
_entry.id   AF-A0A2T5C8I5-F1
#
_cell.length_a   1.000
_cell.length_b   1.000
_cell.length_c   1.000
_cell.angle_alpha   90.00
_cell.angle_beta   90.00
_cell.angle_gamma   90.00
#
_symmetry.space_group_name_H-M   'P 1'
#
loop_
_entity.id
_entity.type
_entity.pdbx_description
1 polymer ?
#
loop_
_entity_poly.entity_id
_entity_poly.type
_entity_poly.pdbx_seq_one_letter_code
_entity_poly.pdbx_strand_id
1 'polypeptide(L)'
;MQVMMNTEEYSLFSVMGPHAGESSEVIFARKIADVQNVGRTFWVVRSHKAKPDMIQAVGATVCGRSEEPLCAFLAPSSPGGALPTKTASAAVEYSTDRRRWETMPTGITPVTGKMTPSTCALVFDQLCLLTTAVVDLWQYADFFDPESPVKIRQGASTLGVTRRDTSVHPDRMKSHFRQVMAVGRLVHPFAVWLR
;
A
#
# COMPACT_ATOMS: atom_id res chain seq x y z
N MET A 1 26.09 -10.11 -7.21
CA MET A 1 25.99 -8.74 -7.76
C MET A 1 25.08 -7.96 -6.81
N GLN A 2 25.68 -7.10 -5.98
CA GLN A 2 24.98 -6.35 -4.94
C GLN A 2 24.35 -5.13 -5.62
N VAL A 3 23.04 -5.15 -5.81
CA VAL A 3 22.31 -4.01 -6.36
C VAL A 3 22.44 -2.88 -5.33
N MET A 4 23.22 -1.86 -5.65
CA MET A 4 23.23 -0.60 -4.92
C MET A 4 21.78 -0.11 -4.85
N MET A 5 21.31 0.22 -3.65
CA MET A 5 20.01 0.85 -3.41
C MET A 5 19.98 2.19 -4.17
N ASN A 6 19.55 2.18 -5.42
CA ASN A 6 18.93 3.38 -5.97
C ASN A 6 17.79 3.72 -5.03
N THR A 7 17.78 4.97 -4.59
CA THR A 7 16.86 5.52 -3.62
C THR A 7 15.49 5.58 -4.28
N GLU A 8 14.77 4.47 -4.30
CA GLU A 8 13.41 4.45 -4.81
C GLU A 8 12.57 5.42 -3.97
N GLU A 9 12.06 6.46 -4.62
CA GLU A 9 11.16 7.41 -3.99
C GLU A 9 9.79 6.77 -3.89
N TYR A 10 9.42 6.41 -2.66
CA TYR A 10 8.10 5.85 -2.41
C TYR A 10 7.06 6.96 -2.35
N SER A 11 5.90 6.72 -2.94
CA SER A 11 4.75 7.61 -2.88
C SER A 11 3.73 7.14 -1.84
N LEU A 12 3.75 5.84 -1.50
CA LEU A 12 2.92 5.26 -0.44
C LEU A 12 3.74 4.38 0.49
N PHE A 13 3.37 4.40 1.77
CA PHE A 13 3.72 3.35 2.71
C PHE A 13 2.48 2.55 3.09
N SER A 14 2.63 1.23 3.16
CA SER A 14 1.60 0.32 3.65
C SER A 14 2.22 -0.69 4.62
N VAL A 15 1.83 -0.61 5.90
CA VAL A 15 2.31 -1.55 6.92
C VAL A 15 1.56 -2.86 6.82
N MET A 16 2.32 -3.95 6.73
CA MET A 16 1.81 -5.31 6.76
C MET A 16 1.23 -5.62 8.15
N GLY A 17 -0.05 -5.93 8.19
CA GLY A 17 -0.72 -6.44 9.40
C GLY A 17 -0.65 -7.96 9.46
N PRO A 18 -0.88 -8.59 10.63
CA PRO A 18 -1.19 -10.01 10.69
C PRO A 18 -2.32 -10.36 9.73
N HIS A 19 -1.98 -11.18 8.74
CA HIS A 19 -2.93 -11.74 7.80
C HIS A 19 -3.49 -13.04 8.39
N ALA A 20 -4.71 -13.41 8.01
CA ALA A 20 -5.53 -14.42 8.67
C ALA A 20 -5.03 -15.87 8.50
N GLY A 21 -3.82 -16.17 9.00
CA GLY A 21 -3.19 -17.50 8.95
C GLY A 21 -2.29 -17.74 7.74
N GLU A 22 -2.16 -16.77 6.82
CA GLU A 22 -1.23 -16.83 5.69
C GLU A 22 0.05 -16.02 5.99
N SER A 23 1.20 -16.50 5.52
CA SER A 23 2.46 -15.75 5.59
C SER A 23 2.49 -14.62 4.56
N SER A 24 3.31 -13.59 4.80
CA SER A 24 3.52 -12.50 3.85
C SER A 24 3.94 -13.01 2.47
N GLU A 25 4.82 -14.01 2.44
CA GLU A 25 5.38 -14.60 1.23
C GLU A 25 4.29 -15.26 0.39
N VAL A 26 3.39 -16.02 1.02
CA VAL A 26 2.26 -16.67 0.35
C VAL A 26 1.32 -15.62 -0.26
N ILE A 27 1.03 -14.55 0.46
CA ILE A 27 0.16 -13.47 -0.02
C ILE A 27 0.80 -12.77 -1.21
N PHE A 28 2.07 -12.40 -1.12
CA PHE A 28 2.77 -11.76 -2.24
C PHE A 28 2.90 -12.69 -3.44
N ALA A 29 3.23 -13.97 -3.25
CA ALA A 29 3.32 -14.94 -4.35
C ALA A 29 2.00 -15.02 -5.12
N ARG A 30 0.87 -15.10 -4.41
CA ARG A 30 -0.47 -15.09 -4.99
C ARG A 30 -0.76 -13.80 -5.76
N LYS A 31 -0.41 -12.65 -5.18
CA LYS A 31 -0.63 -11.33 -5.79
C LYS A 31 0.26 -11.06 -7.00
N ILE A 32 1.48 -11.58 -7.00
CA ILE A 32 2.38 -11.58 -8.16
C ILE A 32 1.80 -12.45 -9.28
N ALA A 33 1.25 -13.63 -8.95
CA ALA A 33 0.60 -14.49 -9.95
C ALA A 33 -0.65 -13.80 -10.56
N ASP A 34 -1.47 -13.09 -9.77
CA ASP A 34 -2.58 -12.29 -10.31
C ASP A 34 -2.11 -11.29 -11.37
N VAL A 35 -1.00 -10.57 -11.09
CA VAL A 35 -0.39 -9.62 -12.01
C VAL A 35 0.10 -10.31 -13.28
N GLN A 36 0.77 -11.47 -13.17
CA GLN A 36 1.26 -12.22 -14.33
C GLN A 36 0.11 -12.74 -15.22
N ASN A 37 -1.01 -13.15 -14.61
CA ASN A 37 -2.12 -13.75 -15.33
C ASN A 37 -3.05 -12.72 -15.97
N VAL A 38 -3.29 -11.59 -15.30
CA VAL A 38 -4.36 -10.63 -15.67
C VAL A 38 -3.82 -9.20 -15.88
N GLY A 39 -2.53 -8.98 -15.66
CA GLY A 39 -1.86 -7.68 -15.78
C GLY A 39 -2.04 -6.77 -14.56
N ARG A 40 -2.85 -7.16 -13.57
CA ARG A 40 -3.07 -6.39 -12.34
C ARG A 40 -3.55 -7.23 -11.16
N THR A 41 -3.35 -6.72 -9.96
CA THR A 41 -3.94 -7.24 -8.73
C THR A 41 -4.49 -6.13 -7.84
N PHE A 42 -5.29 -6.53 -6.86
CA PHE A 42 -5.94 -5.65 -5.90
C PHE A 42 -5.49 -6.02 -4.49
N TRP A 43 -5.04 -5.02 -3.75
CA TRP A 43 -4.61 -5.13 -2.37
C TRP A 43 -5.57 -4.40 -1.45
N VAL A 44 -6.36 -5.14 -0.67
CA VAL A 44 -7.33 -4.56 0.26
C VAL A 44 -6.62 -3.72 1.32
N VAL A 45 -7.07 -2.48 1.48
CA VAL A 45 -6.57 -1.56 2.51
C VAL A 45 -7.71 -1.08 3.40
N ARG A 46 -7.39 -0.85 4.67
CA ARG A 46 -8.31 -0.27 5.65
C ARG A 46 -7.62 0.84 6.42
N SER A 47 -7.46 1.97 5.74
CA SER A 47 -6.87 3.18 6.30
C SER A 47 -7.83 4.36 6.17
N HIS A 48 -7.88 5.24 7.17
CA HIS A 48 -8.54 6.54 7.03
C HIS A 48 -7.68 7.55 6.26
N LYS A 49 -6.37 7.30 6.12
CA LYS A 49 -5.42 8.14 5.37
C LYS A 49 -5.13 7.65 3.93
N ALA A 50 -5.76 6.57 3.49
CA ALA A 50 -5.59 6.02 2.14
C ALA A 50 -6.95 5.65 1.55
N LYS A 51 -7.83 6.64 1.43
CA LYS A 51 -9.06 6.48 0.64
C LYS A 51 -8.74 6.54 -0.86
N PRO A 52 -9.54 5.91 -1.74
CA PRO A 52 -9.28 5.90 -3.17
C PRO A 52 -9.05 7.28 -3.79
N ASP A 53 -9.85 8.28 -3.43
CA ASP A 53 -9.70 9.68 -3.87
C ASP A 53 -8.34 10.27 -3.47
N MET A 54 -7.90 10.02 -2.23
CA MET A 54 -6.58 10.45 -1.76
C MET A 54 -5.47 9.76 -2.55
N ILE A 55 -5.51 8.43 -2.67
CA ILE A 55 -4.44 7.68 -3.36
C ILE A 55 -4.42 7.97 -4.87
N GLN A 56 -5.59 8.19 -5.48
CA GLN A 56 -5.71 8.66 -6.85
C GLN A 56 -5.02 10.01 -7.04
N ALA A 57 -5.20 10.96 -6.12
CA ALA A 57 -4.52 12.25 -6.16
C ALA A 57 -3.00 12.12 -6.01
N VAL A 58 -2.52 11.22 -5.11
CA VAL A 58 -1.09 10.92 -5.00
C VAL A 58 -0.55 10.36 -6.32
N GLY A 59 -1.18 9.31 -6.85
CA GLY A 59 -0.76 8.66 -8.10
C GLY A 59 -0.74 9.63 -9.28
N ALA A 60 -1.79 10.44 -9.45
CA ALA A 60 -1.86 11.46 -10.51
C ALA A 60 -0.75 12.52 -10.39
N THR A 61 -0.43 12.96 -9.17
CA THR A 61 0.64 13.95 -8.93
C THR A 61 2.01 13.39 -9.30
N VAL A 62 2.29 12.15 -8.90
CA VAL A 62 3.56 11.46 -9.19
C VAL A 62 3.72 11.21 -10.70
N CYS A 63 2.67 10.68 -11.35
CA CYS A 63 2.68 10.49 -12.81
C CYS A 63 2.83 11.82 -13.56
N GLY A 64 2.27 12.93 -13.04
CA GLY A 64 2.45 14.27 -13.60
C GLY A 64 3.91 14.76 -13.58
N ARG A 65 4.77 14.17 -12.75
CA ARG A 65 6.22 14.41 -12.70
C ARG A 65 7.01 13.43 -13.56
N SER A 66 6.34 12.57 -14.34
CA SER A 66 6.94 11.46 -15.10
C SER A 66 7.64 10.41 -14.22
N GLU A 67 7.19 10.28 -12.97
CA GLU A 67 7.66 9.28 -12.01
C GLU A 67 6.67 8.12 -11.89
N GLU A 68 7.14 6.98 -11.37
CA GLU A 68 6.29 5.83 -11.09
C GLU A 68 5.75 5.90 -9.65
N PRO A 69 4.43 5.76 -9.43
CA PRO A 69 3.87 5.75 -8.09
C PRO A 69 4.14 4.40 -7.41
N LEU A 70 5.14 4.38 -6.52
CA LEU A 70 5.57 3.19 -5.79
C LEU A 70 4.97 3.12 -4.38
N CYS A 71 4.51 1.92 -4.00
CA CYS A 71 4.08 1.61 -2.64
C CYS A 71 5.08 0.65 -1.98
N ALA A 72 5.70 1.07 -0.88
CA ALA A 72 6.52 0.18 -0.05
C ALA A 72 5.66 -0.52 1.01
N PHE A 73 5.74 -1.85 1.04
CA PHE A 73 5.13 -2.67 2.07
C PHE A 73 6.10 -2.83 3.24
N LEU A 74 5.76 -2.26 4.39
CA LEU A 74 6.64 -2.19 5.56
C LEU A 74 6.33 -3.28 6.57
N ALA A 75 7.37 -3.87 7.16
CA ALA A 75 7.20 -4.75 8.31
C ALA A 75 6.61 -3.97 9.51
N PRO A 76 5.74 -4.59 10.32
CA PRO A 76 5.20 -3.96 11.52
C PRO A 76 6.31 -3.71 12.55
N SER A 77 6.21 -2.63 13.33
CA SER A 77 7.18 -2.30 14.38
C SER A 77 7.13 -3.25 15.59
N SER A 78 6.06 -4.04 15.71
CA SER A 78 5.88 -5.04 16.76
C SER A 78 4.92 -6.14 16.30
N PRO A 79 5.13 -7.40 16.71
CA PRO A 79 4.14 -8.47 16.50
C PRO A 79 2.78 -8.07 17.10
N GLY A 80 1.68 -8.25 16.36
CA GLY A 80 0.32 -8.00 16.87
C GLY A 80 -0.26 -6.59 16.65
N GLY A 81 0.39 -5.73 15.86
CA GLY A 81 -0.10 -4.37 15.59
C GLY A 81 -1.39 -4.25 14.74
N ALA A 82 -1.86 -5.33 14.11
CA ALA A 82 -3.16 -5.36 13.44
C ALA A 82 -4.04 -6.50 13.96
N LEU A 83 -5.35 -6.37 13.82
CA LEU A 83 -6.31 -7.37 14.28
C LEU A 83 -6.54 -8.43 13.20
N PRO A 84 -6.47 -9.74 13.51
CA PRO A 84 -6.79 -10.80 12.56
C PRO A 84 -8.21 -10.68 12.02
N THR A 85 -8.40 -10.79 10.71
CA THR A 85 -9.73 -10.78 10.07
C THR A 85 -10.19 -12.20 9.77
N LYS A 86 -11.04 -12.79 10.63
CA LYS A 86 -11.58 -14.16 10.47
C LYS A 86 -12.79 -14.26 9.51
N THR A 87 -13.23 -13.16 8.90
CA THR A 87 -14.35 -13.14 7.95
C THR A 87 -13.88 -12.60 6.61
N ALA A 88 -13.85 -13.47 5.61
CA ALA A 88 -13.43 -13.15 4.26
C ALA A 88 -14.65 -13.26 3.34
N SER A 89 -15.32 -12.14 3.07
CA SER A 89 -16.13 -12.01 1.87
C SER A 89 -15.21 -11.61 0.72
N ALA A 90 -15.44 -12.15 -0.47
CA ALA A 90 -14.71 -11.74 -1.67
C ALA A 90 -15.47 -10.59 -2.34
N ALA A 91 -14.73 -9.57 -2.79
CA ALA A 91 -15.30 -8.52 -3.62
C ALA A 91 -15.68 -9.09 -4.99
N VAL A 92 -16.83 -8.69 -5.50
CA VAL A 92 -17.33 -9.10 -6.83
C VAL A 92 -17.24 -7.95 -7.83
N GLU A 93 -17.22 -6.70 -7.33
CA GLU A 93 -17.10 -5.50 -8.15
C GLU A 93 -16.17 -4.46 -7.52
N TYR A 94 -15.64 -3.59 -8.37
CA TYR A 94 -14.85 -2.43 -7.97
C TYR A 94 -15.36 -1.14 -8.62
N SER A 95 -15.01 0.01 -8.03
CA SER A 95 -15.39 1.31 -8.56
C SER A 95 -14.33 2.37 -8.27
N THR A 96 -14.06 3.24 -9.23
CA THR A 96 -13.16 4.39 -9.05
C THR A 96 -13.84 5.56 -8.32
N ASP A 97 -15.16 5.71 -8.50
CA ASP A 97 -15.93 6.90 -8.11
C ASP A 97 -17.17 6.62 -7.25
N ARG A 98 -17.42 5.33 -6.92
CA ARG A 98 -18.63 4.77 -6.27
C ARG A 98 -19.92 4.86 -7.08
N ARG A 99 -19.90 5.40 -8.29
CA ARG A 99 -21.07 5.57 -9.15
C ARG A 99 -21.14 4.46 -10.18
N ARG A 100 -20.02 4.18 -10.84
CA ARG A 100 -19.89 3.11 -11.84
C ARG A 100 -19.15 1.94 -11.24
N TRP A 101 -19.77 0.78 -11.29
CA TRP A 101 -19.21 -0.46 -10.77
C TRP A 101 -18.87 -1.39 -11.92
N GLU A 102 -17.68 -1.97 -11.86
CA GLU A 102 -17.15 -2.92 -12.82
C GLU A 102 -16.94 -4.26 -12.12
N THR A 103 -17.20 -5.36 -12.83
CA THR A 103 -16.93 -6.70 -12.31
C THR A 103 -15.43 -6.88 -12.09
N MET A 104 -15.06 -7.56 -11.00
CA MET A 104 -13.67 -7.96 -10.78
C MET A 104 -13.14 -8.77 -11.97
N PRO A 105 -11.89 -8.55 -12.41
CA PRO A 105 -11.33 -9.28 -13.55
C PRO A 105 -11.38 -10.79 -13.33
N THR A 106 -11.75 -11.54 -14.37
CA THR A 106 -11.68 -13.00 -14.34
C THR A 106 -10.21 -13.46 -14.27
N GLY A 107 -9.93 -14.50 -13.48
CA GLY A 107 -8.59 -15.10 -13.39
C GLY A 107 -7.68 -14.55 -12.29
N ILE A 108 -8.13 -13.54 -11.52
CA ILE A 108 -7.46 -13.16 -10.28
C ILE A 108 -7.91 -14.04 -9.12
N THR A 109 -7.03 -14.21 -8.14
CA THR A 109 -7.41 -14.81 -6.87
C THR A 109 -8.39 -13.93 -6.10
N PRO A 110 -9.28 -14.51 -5.27
CA PRO A 110 -10.28 -13.75 -4.53
C PRO A 110 -9.67 -12.60 -3.74
N VAL A 111 -10.26 -11.41 -3.91
CA VAL A 111 -9.91 -10.20 -3.18
C VAL A 111 -10.73 -10.19 -1.90
N THR A 112 -10.15 -10.75 -0.85
CA THR A 112 -10.86 -11.06 0.39
C THR A 112 -10.54 -10.07 1.51
N GLY A 113 -11.51 -9.90 2.40
CA GLY A 113 -11.38 -9.11 3.61
C GLY A 113 -12.74 -8.87 4.27
N LYS A 114 -12.76 -8.04 5.31
CA LYS A 114 -14.03 -7.56 5.86
C LYS A 114 -14.62 -6.52 4.91
N MET A 115 -15.54 -6.96 4.05
CA MET A 115 -16.25 -6.07 3.14
C MET A 115 -17.20 -5.16 3.91
N THR A 116 -17.07 -3.86 3.67
CA THR A 116 -17.89 -2.77 4.22
C THR A 116 -18.09 -1.75 3.11
N PRO A 117 -19.07 -0.84 3.20
CA PRO A 117 -19.22 0.25 2.22
C PRO A 117 -18.00 1.18 2.11
N SER A 118 -17.03 1.05 3.02
CA SER A 118 -15.78 1.83 3.03
C SER A 118 -14.55 1.02 2.60
N THR A 119 -14.74 -0.24 2.19
CA THR A 119 -13.64 -1.11 1.80
C THR A 119 -13.08 -0.65 0.46
N CYS A 120 -11.75 -0.59 0.40
CA CYS A 120 -11.01 -0.12 -0.75
C CYS A 120 -9.80 -1.03 -0.99
N ALA A 121 -9.25 -0.95 -2.19
CA ALA A 121 -8.03 -1.62 -2.56
C ALA A 121 -7.11 -0.70 -3.34
N LEU A 122 -5.80 -0.91 -3.16
CA LEU A 122 -4.78 -0.41 -4.08
C LEU A 122 -4.73 -1.32 -5.31
N VAL A 123 -4.37 -0.75 -6.47
CA VAL A 123 -4.27 -1.47 -7.74
C VAL A 123 -2.82 -1.47 -8.19
N PHE A 124 -2.26 -2.67 -8.40
CA PHE A 124 -0.86 -2.87 -8.77
C PHE A 124 -0.75 -3.63 -10.08
N ASP A 125 0.19 -3.24 -10.94
CA ASP A 125 0.59 -4.01 -12.14
C ASP A 125 2.01 -4.58 -12.03
N GLN A 126 2.70 -4.30 -10.94
CA GLN A 126 3.97 -4.93 -10.58
C GLN A 126 4.05 -5.08 -9.07
N LEU A 127 4.61 -6.20 -8.62
CA LEU A 127 4.93 -6.49 -7.23
C LEU A 127 6.25 -7.25 -7.17
N CYS A 128 7.13 -6.85 -6.26
CA CYS A 128 8.42 -7.50 -6.06
C CYS A 128 8.72 -7.65 -4.57
N LEU A 129 9.17 -8.83 -4.15
CA LEU A 129 9.62 -9.11 -2.78
C LEU A 129 11.04 -8.58 -2.59
N LEU A 130 11.29 -7.97 -1.44
CA LEU A 130 12.61 -7.48 -1.05
C LEU A 130 13.09 -8.21 0.21
N THR A 131 14.36 -8.62 0.23
CA THR A 131 14.94 -9.40 1.33
C THR A 131 15.72 -8.55 2.33
N THR A 132 16.35 -7.46 1.88
CA THR A 132 17.28 -6.67 2.70
C THR A 132 17.01 -5.17 2.70
N ALA A 133 15.89 -4.74 2.10
CA ALA A 133 15.59 -3.32 1.97
C ALA A 133 15.11 -2.71 3.29
N VAL A 134 15.60 -1.51 3.61
CA VAL A 134 15.22 -0.74 4.79
C VAL A 134 14.95 0.70 4.35
N VAL A 135 13.91 1.30 4.90
CA VAL A 135 13.59 2.71 4.73
C VAL A 135 13.72 3.45 6.06
N ASP A 136 14.23 4.67 5.99
CA ASP A 136 14.20 5.62 7.09
C ASP A 136 12.97 6.53 6.95
N LEU A 137 12.01 6.36 7.85
CA LEU A 137 10.78 7.16 7.87
C LEU A 137 11.03 8.65 8.12
N TRP A 138 12.18 9.04 8.68
CA TRP A 138 12.53 10.46 8.82
C TRP A 138 12.88 11.12 7.48
N GLN A 139 13.16 10.34 6.43
CA GLN A 139 13.36 10.88 5.08
C GLN A 139 12.05 11.15 4.34
N TYR A 140 10.91 10.99 5.02
CA TYR A 140 9.57 11.14 4.44
C TYR A 140 8.66 12.01 5.31
N ALA A 141 7.82 12.80 4.63
CA ALA A 141 6.70 13.55 5.21
C ALA A 141 5.36 12.98 4.74
N ASP A 142 4.27 13.39 5.39
CA ASP A 142 2.91 13.11 4.91
C ASP A 142 2.69 13.83 3.56
N PHE A 143 2.12 13.12 2.57
CA PHE A 143 1.91 13.70 1.25
C PHE A 143 0.97 14.91 1.27
N PHE A 144 -0.07 14.89 2.11
CA PHE A 144 -1.08 15.95 2.19
C PHE A 144 -0.72 17.04 3.20
N ASP A 145 0.29 16.81 4.03
CA ASP A 145 0.85 17.78 4.95
C ASP A 145 2.39 17.65 4.96
N PRO A 146 3.08 18.25 3.96
CA PRO A 146 4.51 18.06 3.78
C PRO A 146 5.38 18.61 4.91
N GLU A 147 4.85 19.40 5.85
CA GLU A 147 5.58 19.84 7.04
C GLU A 147 5.55 18.79 8.16
N SER A 148 4.59 17.87 8.10
CA SER A 148 4.40 16.83 9.12
C SER A 148 5.19 15.55 8.80
N PRO A 149 5.87 14.95 9.78
CA PRO A 149 6.52 13.65 9.60
C PRO A 149 5.48 12.54 9.36
N VAL A 150 5.92 11.47 8.71
CA VAL A 150 5.13 10.24 8.60
C VAL A 150 4.74 9.74 9.99
N LYS A 151 3.44 9.47 10.17
CA LYS A 151 2.89 8.87 11.40
C LYS A 151 2.05 7.64 11.07
N ILE A 152 2.61 6.47 11.33
CA ILE A 152 1.92 5.19 11.22
C ILE A 152 1.28 4.87 12.57
N ARG A 153 -0.04 4.70 12.58
CA ARG A 153 -0.81 4.37 13.79
C ARG A 153 -1.97 3.44 13.44
N GLN A 154 -2.60 2.85 14.46
CA GLN A 154 -3.77 2.00 14.26
C GLN A 154 -4.85 2.72 13.43
N GLY A 155 -5.36 2.05 12.40
CA GLY A 155 -6.33 2.61 11.46
C GLY A 155 -5.72 3.54 10.38
N ALA A 156 -4.42 3.82 10.41
CA ALA A 156 -3.65 4.51 9.39
C ALA A 156 -2.42 3.68 8.98
N SER A 157 -2.65 2.42 8.62
CA SER A 157 -1.58 1.50 8.18
C SER A 157 -1.07 1.80 6.78
N THR A 158 -1.86 2.52 5.98
CA THR A 158 -1.51 2.93 4.62
C THR A 158 -1.68 4.44 4.49
N LEU A 159 -0.72 5.13 3.89
CA LEU A 159 -0.74 6.57 3.69
C LEU A 159 0.13 6.98 2.49
N GLY A 160 -0.21 8.11 1.89
CA GLY A 160 0.66 8.80 0.93
C GLY A 160 1.82 9.47 1.63
N VAL A 161 3.00 9.45 1.01
CA VAL A 161 4.23 10.06 1.52
C VAL A 161 4.96 10.82 0.42
N THR A 162 5.82 11.74 0.83
CA THR A 162 6.73 12.45 -0.07
C THR A 162 8.12 12.54 0.56
N ARG A 163 9.18 12.53 -0.26
CA ARG A 163 10.54 12.59 0.24
C ARG A 163 10.81 13.97 0.84
N ARG A 164 11.12 14.01 2.13
CA ARG A 164 11.47 15.21 2.89
C ARG A 164 12.11 14.84 4.21
N ASP A 165 13.23 15.48 4.55
CA ASP A 165 13.86 15.30 5.85
C ASP A 165 13.01 15.90 6.98
N THR A 166 12.61 15.05 7.91
CA THR A 166 11.85 15.36 9.11
C THR A 166 12.58 14.93 10.39
N SER A 167 13.87 14.63 10.30
CA SER A 167 14.72 14.16 11.42
C SER A 167 14.81 15.15 12.59
N VAL A 168 14.62 16.43 12.34
CA VAL A 168 14.61 17.49 13.37
C VAL A 168 13.20 17.80 13.90
N HIS A 169 12.15 17.25 13.28
CA HIS A 169 10.78 17.57 13.66
C HIS A 169 10.46 17.04 15.07
N PRO A 170 9.84 17.84 15.97
CA PRO A 170 9.58 17.42 17.35
C PRO A 170 8.66 16.20 17.44
N ASP A 171 7.69 16.10 16.53
CA ASP A 171 6.69 15.03 16.46
C ASP A 171 7.10 13.77 15.67
N ARG A 172 8.37 13.64 15.28
CA ARG A 172 8.84 12.51 14.47
C ARG A 172 8.67 11.17 15.20
N MET A 173 8.53 10.09 14.43
CA MET A 173 8.46 8.75 15.02
C MET A 173 9.80 8.36 15.67
N LYS A 174 9.79 7.90 16.92
CA LYS A 174 11.02 7.42 17.59
C LYS A 174 11.62 6.18 16.92
N SER A 175 10.75 5.27 16.48
CA SER A 175 11.15 4.10 15.69
C SER A 175 10.93 4.44 14.22
N HIS A 176 12.01 4.70 13.50
CA HIS A 176 11.97 5.27 12.15
C HIS A 176 12.58 4.38 11.07
N PHE A 177 13.47 3.43 11.40
CA PHE A 177 13.87 2.41 10.44
C PHE A 177 12.79 1.33 10.29
N ARG A 178 12.44 0.99 9.06
CA ARG A 178 11.48 -0.07 8.73
C ARG A 178 12.04 -0.97 7.64
N GLN A 179 11.96 -2.28 7.84
CA GLN A 179 12.20 -3.23 6.76
C GLN A 179 11.10 -3.08 5.71
N VAL A 180 11.51 -2.97 4.44
CA VAL A 180 10.63 -3.03 3.28
C VAL A 180 10.58 -4.49 2.82
N MET A 181 9.40 -5.10 2.92
CA MET A 181 9.16 -6.50 2.59
C MET A 181 8.86 -6.69 1.10
N ALA A 182 8.25 -5.69 0.48
CA ALA A 182 7.91 -5.68 -0.93
C ALA A 182 7.72 -4.25 -1.43
N VAL A 183 7.80 -4.08 -2.75
CA VAL A 183 7.40 -2.85 -3.44
C VAL A 183 6.39 -3.21 -4.52
N GLY A 184 5.37 -2.37 -4.68
CA GLY A 184 4.42 -2.48 -5.77
C GLY A 184 4.31 -1.18 -6.56
N ARG A 185 4.26 -1.29 -7.90
CA ARG A 185 3.95 -0.16 -8.77
C ARG A 185 2.45 -0.01 -8.89
N LEU A 186 1.93 1.14 -8.45
CA LEU A 186 0.53 1.47 -8.59
C LEU A 186 0.22 1.74 -10.06
N VAL A 187 -0.90 1.22 -10.55
CA VAL A 187 -1.39 1.47 -11.91
C VAL A 187 -2.75 2.12 -11.85
N HIS A 188 -3.09 2.99 -12.80
CA HIS A 188 -4.40 3.62 -12.88
C HIS A 188 -5.53 2.57 -12.71
N PRO A 189 -6.50 2.79 -11.82
CA PRO A 189 -6.84 4.05 -11.12
C PRO A 189 -6.14 4.24 -9.77
N PHE A 190 -5.04 3.53 -9.51
CA PHE A 190 -4.21 3.52 -8.29
C PHE A 190 -4.90 2.95 -7.05
N ALA A 191 -6.17 3.30 -6.84
CA ALA A 191 -7.01 2.75 -5.81
C ALA A 191 -8.49 2.76 -6.22
N VAL A 192 -9.25 1.82 -5.67
CA VAL A 192 -10.68 1.61 -5.96
C VAL A 192 -11.46 1.31 -4.69
N TRP A 193 -12.76 1.55 -4.73
CA TRP A 193 -13.74 1.00 -3.79
C TRP A 193 -14.10 -0.43 -4.18
N LEU A 194 -14.41 -1.27 -3.19
CA LEU A 194 -14.80 -2.67 -3.38
C LEU A 194 -16.20 -2.90 -2.81
N ARG A 195 -16.95 -3.82 -3.42
CA ARG A 195 -18.19 -4.37 -2.87
C ARG A 195 -18.34 -5.86 -3.14
#